data_AF-W0EHM3-F1
#
_entry.id   AF-W0EHM3-F1
#
_cell.length_a   1.000
_cell.length_b   1.000
_cell.length_c   1.000
_cell.angle_alpha   90.00
_cell.angle_beta   90.00
_cell.angle_gamma   90.00
#
_symmetry.space_group_name_H-M   'P 1'
#
loop_
_entity.id
_entity.type
_entity.pdbx_description
1 polymer ?
#
loop_
_entity_poly.entity_id
_entity_poly.type
_entity_poly.pdbx_seq_one_letter_code
_entity_poly.pdbx_strand_id
1 'polypeptide(L)'
;MDIEVLIRQITECEKTLDSLKGQMDGQKIKIISEIEVYLKDKFKHDIESNVKSNTENTKKLGLEKLSELKKELNTLIDQVPELVNKKFDNDELWLLLSYSLDGKDEFNSLFNAQRNIKSNIDNSIRELLGYSGKILIDYGYKDYSKDSSWEKQYKSDVPRYKYGFSVSAKVNDEITAYINLFVQFHEILVKLIKTKKQKEEQEALNLWEQA
;
A
#
# COMPACT_ATOMS: atom_id res chain seq x y z
N MET A 1 -24.56 28.43 20.60
CA MET A 1 -23.21 28.03 21.06
C MET A 1 -22.28 29.19 20.75
N ASP A 2 -21.29 29.49 21.58
CA ASP A 2 -20.41 30.64 21.32
C ASP A 2 -19.54 30.42 20.07
N ILE A 3 -19.47 31.42 19.18
CA ILE A 3 -18.63 31.40 17.98
C ILE A 3 -17.17 31.21 18.35
N GLU A 4 -16.70 31.80 19.46
CA GLU A 4 -15.31 31.64 19.91
C GLU A 4 -15.00 30.18 20.26
N VAL A 5 -15.96 29.46 20.83
CA VAL A 5 -15.83 28.02 21.12
C VAL A 5 -15.73 27.21 19.83
N LEU A 6 -16.54 27.53 18.82
CA LEU A 6 -16.50 26.85 17.52
C LEU A 6 -15.17 27.10 16.77
N ILE A 7 -14.66 28.33 16.79
CA ILE A 7 -13.35 28.68 16.20
C ILE A 7 -12.23 27.90 16.88
N ARG A 8 -12.25 27.81 18.21
CA ARG A 8 -11.27 27.02 18.97
C ARG A 8 -11.32 25.54 18.59
N GLN A 9 -12.52 24.96 18.48
CA GLN A 9 -12.70 23.56 18.08
C GLN A 9 -12.21 23.29 16.65
N ILE A 10 -12.48 24.21 15.70
CA ILE A 10 -11.96 24.13 14.33
C ILE A 10 -10.43 24.10 14.33
N THR A 11 -9.81 25.03 15.06
CA THR A 11 -8.35 25.13 15.16
C THR A 11 -7.73 23.85 15.75
N GLU A 12 -8.37 23.27 16.77
CA GLU A 12 -7.93 22.02 17.39
C GLU A 12 -8.04 20.83 16.44
N CYS A 13 -9.13 20.74 15.67
CA CYS A 13 -9.31 19.69 14.68
C CYS A 13 -8.26 19.80 13.57
N GLU A 14 -8.00 21.02 13.06
CA GLU A 14 -6.97 21.26 12.02
C GLU A 14 -5.58 20.84 12.49
N LYS A 15 -5.18 21.22 13.71
CA LYS A 15 -3.91 20.77 14.32
C LYS A 15 -3.84 19.25 14.47
N THR A 16 -4.94 18.62 14.87
CA THR A 16 -5.02 17.16 15.04
C THR A 16 -4.88 16.45 13.69
N LEU A 17 -5.54 16.95 12.64
CA LEU A 17 -5.40 16.40 11.28
C LEU A 17 -3.96 16.48 10.79
N ASP A 18 -3.30 17.61 10.97
CA ASP A 18 -1.91 17.77 10.52
C ASP A 18 -0.94 16.87 11.30
N SER A 19 -1.17 16.69 12.61
CA SER A 19 -0.43 15.70 13.40
C SER A 19 -0.67 14.27 12.88
N LEU A 20 -1.91 13.89 12.58
CA LEU A 20 -2.24 12.57 12.05
C LEU A 20 -1.62 12.32 10.68
N LYS A 21 -1.58 13.33 9.79
CA LYS A 21 -0.86 13.23 8.50
C LYS A 21 0.62 12.91 8.72
N GLY A 22 1.30 13.63 9.62
CA GLY A 22 2.71 13.35 9.93
C GLY A 22 2.94 11.95 10.50
N GLN A 23 2.04 11.47 11.36
CA GLN A 23 2.10 10.10 11.87
C GLN A 23 1.88 9.07 10.77
N MET A 24 0.94 9.31 9.86
CA MET A 24 0.69 8.46 8.70
C MET A 24 1.90 8.42 7.78
N ASP A 25 2.56 9.54 7.49
CA ASP A 25 3.77 9.56 6.67
C ASP A 25 4.91 8.76 7.32
N GLY A 26 5.11 8.89 8.63
CA GLY A 26 6.04 8.03 9.37
C GLY A 26 5.67 6.55 9.29
N GLN A 27 4.38 6.25 9.27
CA GLN A 27 3.88 4.88 9.15
C GLN A 27 4.07 4.30 7.73
N LYS A 28 3.97 5.12 6.67
CA LYS A 28 4.31 4.71 5.29
C LYS A 28 5.75 4.21 5.21
N ILE A 29 6.69 4.94 5.81
CA ILE A 29 8.12 4.59 5.81
C ILE A 29 8.34 3.21 6.45
N LYS A 30 7.65 2.91 7.55
CA LYS A 30 7.72 1.59 8.20
C LYS A 30 7.17 0.49 7.29
N ILE A 31 6.01 0.70 6.68
CA ILE A 31 5.40 -0.27 5.75
C ILE A 31 6.38 -0.57 4.61
N ILE A 32 6.93 0.47 3.98
CA ILE A 32 7.90 0.36 2.88
C ILE A 32 9.11 -0.48 3.33
N SER A 33 9.72 -0.14 4.47
CA SER A 33 10.87 -0.86 5.01
C SER A 33 10.56 -2.35 5.28
N GLU A 34 9.38 -2.67 5.81
CA GLU A 34 9.00 -4.06 6.08
C GLU A 34 8.68 -4.84 4.80
N ILE A 35 8.14 -4.18 3.79
CA ILE A 35 7.93 -4.77 2.46
C ILE A 35 9.27 -5.08 1.80
N GLU A 36 10.29 -4.21 1.93
CA GLU A 36 11.63 -4.48 1.42
C GLU A 36 12.22 -5.75 2.04
N VAL A 37 12.16 -5.89 3.37
CA VAL A 37 12.64 -7.09 4.08
C VAL A 37 11.89 -8.32 3.61
N TYR A 38 10.55 -8.24 3.58
CA TYR A 38 9.71 -9.34 3.13
C TYR A 38 10.04 -9.78 1.70
N LEU A 39 10.22 -8.85 0.75
CA LEU A 39 10.49 -9.17 -0.64
C LEU A 39 11.85 -9.83 -0.84
N LYS A 40 12.90 -9.36 -0.15
CA LYS A 40 14.23 -9.98 -0.21
C LYS A 40 14.17 -11.45 0.22
N ASP A 41 13.51 -11.72 1.34
CA ASP A 41 13.34 -13.08 1.85
C ASP A 41 12.45 -13.92 0.92
N LYS A 42 11.37 -13.33 0.42
CA LYS A 42 10.41 -14.01 -0.45
C LYS A 42 11.02 -14.39 -1.79
N PHE A 43 11.77 -13.49 -2.43
CA PHE A 43 12.45 -13.76 -3.70
C PHE A 43 13.45 -14.89 -3.57
N LYS A 44 14.28 -14.85 -2.52
CA LYS A 44 15.24 -15.92 -2.22
C LYS A 44 14.52 -17.25 -1.99
N HIS A 45 13.50 -17.25 -1.14
CA HIS A 45 12.73 -18.45 -0.82
C HIS A 45 12.09 -19.07 -2.06
N ASP A 46 11.39 -18.26 -2.87
CA ASP A 46 10.67 -18.75 -4.04
C ASP A 46 11.62 -19.37 -5.07
N ILE A 47 12.75 -18.71 -5.35
CA ILE A 47 13.75 -19.21 -6.29
C ILE A 47 14.42 -20.48 -5.76
N GLU A 48 14.93 -20.46 -4.53
CA GLU A 48 15.59 -21.64 -3.95
C GLU A 48 14.64 -22.85 -3.82
N SER A 49 13.37 -22.61 -3.48
CA SER A 49 12.37 -23.67 -3.35
C SER A 49 12.09 -24.33 -4.71
N ASN A 50 12.02 -23.56 -5.80
CA ASN A 50 11.86 -24.12 -7.15
C ASN A 50 13.10 -24.87 -7.62
N VAL A 51 14.31 -24.37 -7.33
CA VAL A 51 15.57 -25.08 -7.62
C VAL A 51 15.61 -26.43 -6.89
N LYS A 52 15.21 -26.47 -5.61
CA LYS A 52 15.19 -27.67 -4.77
C LYS A 52 14.12 -28.68 -5.19
N SER A 53 12.92 -28.21 -5.52
CA SER A 53 11.78 -29.09 -5.84
C SER A 53 11.77 -29.57 -7.29
N ASN A 54 12.27 -28.79 -8.24
CA ASN A 54 12.32 -29.15 -9.66
C ASN A 54 13.73 -29.65 -10.05
N THR A 55 14.13 -30.79 -9.46
CA THR A 55 15.50 -31.31 -9.58
C THR A 55 15.91 -31.69 -11.00
N GLU A 56 14.95 -32.16 -11.82
CA GLU A 56 15.21 -32.51 -13.22
C GLU A 56 15.57 -31.29 -14.05
N ASN A 57 14.76 -30.22 -13.98
CA ASN A 57 15.06 -28.96 -14.66
C ASN A 57 16.38 -28.35 -14.15
N THR A 58 16.60 -28.36 -12.83
CA THR A 58 17.84 -27.85 -12.22
C THR A 58 19.07 -28.58 -12.74
N LYS A 59 19.04 -29.93 -12.85
CA LYS A 59 20.15 -30.70 -13.44
C LYS A 59 20.34 -30.40 -14.92
N LYS A 60 19.25 -30.22 -15.67
CA LYS A 60 19.28 -29.90 -17.11
C LYS A 60 19.92 -28.53 -17.40
N LEU A 61 19.67 -27.53 -16.56
CA LEU A 61 20.26 -26.19 -16.72
C LEU A 61 21.80 -26.23 -16.62
N GLY A 62 22.35 -27.11 -15.79
CA GLY A 62 23.80 -27.23 -15.59
C GLY A 62 24.40 -26.06 -14.79
N LEU A 63 25.69 -26.17 -14.49
CA LEU A 63 26.38 -25.26 -13.57
C LEU A 63 26.41 -23.81 -14.05
N GLU A 64 26.61 -23.58 -15.34
CA GLU A 64 26.71 -22.25 -15.93
C GLU A 64 25.40 -21.46 -15.78
N LYS A 65 24.27 -22.04 -16.22
CA LYS A 65 22.96 -21.39 -16.09
C LYS A 65 22.51 -21.23 -14.65
N LEU A 66 22.85 -22.16 -13.75
CA LEU A 66 22.56 -21.99 -12.32
C LEU A 66 23.39 -20.87 -11.69
N SER A 67 24.61 -20.63 -12.17
CA SER A 67 25.44 -19.49 -11.76
C SER A 67 24.81 -18.16 -12.21
N GLU A 68 24.35 -18.09 -13.47
CA GLU A 68 23.61 -16.94 -13.99
C GLU A 68 22.34 -16.66 -13.18
N LEU A 69 21.51 -17.68 -12.93
CA LEU A 69 20.29 -17.58 -12.10
C LEU A 69 20.61 -17.03 -10.71
N LYS A 70 21.65 -17.54 -10.06
CA LYS A 70 22.04 -17.07 -8.73
C LYS A 70 22.51 -15.62 -8.76
N LYS A 71 23.21 -15.20 -9.81
CA LYS A 71 23.63 -13.81 -10.01
C LYS A 71 22.42 -12.90 -10.23
N GLU A 72 21.44 -13.32 -11.03
CA GLU A 72 20.20 -12.57 -11.23
C GLU A 72 19.38 -12.44 -9.95
N LEU A 73 19.25 -13.51 -9.16
CA LEU A 73 18.61 -13.46 -7.85
C LEU A 73 19.29 -12.43 -6.93
N ASN A 74 20.61 -12.46 -6.82
CA ASN A 74 21.34 -11.52 -5.97
C ASN A 74 21.16 -10.07 -6.47
N THR A 75 21.22 -9.87 -7.78
CA THR A 75 20.97 -8.56 -8.39
C THR A 75 19.57 -8.06 -8.08
N LEU A 76 18.56 -8.92 -8.18
CA LEU A 76 17.19 -8.59 -7.83
C LEU A 76 17.04 -8.21 -6.34
N ILE A 77 17.66 -8.97 -5.44
CA ILE A 77 17.67 -8.68 -3.99
C ILE A 77 18.29 -7.29 -3.71
N ASP A 78 19.40 -6.97 -4.38
CA ASP A 78 20.08 -5.68 -4.24
C ASP A 78 19.24 -4.52 -4.77
N GLN A 79 18.42 -4.77 -5.81
CA GLN A 79 17.51 -3.79 -6.41
C GLN A 79 16.20 -3.59 -5.64
N VAL A 80 15.88 -4.43 -4.65
CA VAL A 80 14.60 -4.33 -3.91
C VAL A 80 14.32 -2.92 -3.38
N PRO A 81 15.25 -2.21 -2.72
CA PRO A 81 14.95 -0.88 -2.20
C PRO A 81 14.54 0.10 -3.30
N GLU A 82 15.20 0.09 -4.46
CA GLU A 82 14.85 0.95 -5.58
C GLU A 82 13.48 0.59 -6.16
N LEU A 83 13.21 -0.71 -6.36
CA LEU A 83 11.94 -1.20 -6.89
C LEU A 83 10.76 -0.85 -5.97
N VAL A 84 10.94 -1.03 -4.67
CA VAL A 84 9.92 -0.72 -3.67
C VAL A 84 9.69 0.79 -3.61
N ASN A 85 10.74 1.59 -3.48
CA ASN A 85 10.59 3.05 -3.45
C ASN A 85 9.90 3.56 -4.71
N LYS A 86 10.36 3.17 -5.90
CA LYS A 86 9.71 3.56 -7.17
C LYS A 86 8.22 3.18 -7.21
N LYS A 87 7.85 2.04 -6.62
CA LYS A 87 6.46 1.59 -6.61
C LYS A 87 5.61 2.36 -5.60
N PHE A 88 6.15 2.67 -4.42
CA PHE A 88 5.43 3.25 -3.28
C PHE A 88 5.54 4.78 -3.14
N ASP A 89 6.38 5.42 -3.96
CA ASP A 89 6.49 6.88 -4.10
C ASP A 89 5.25 7.50 -4.79
N ASN A 90 4.32 6.68 -5.27
CA ASN A 90 3.04 7.18 -5.79
C ASN A 90 2.08 7.51 -4.63
N ASP A 91 1.89 8.80 -4.41
CA ASP A 91 0.95 9.41 -3.47
C ASP A 91 -0.51 8.91 -3.60
N GLU A 92 -0.94 8.50 -4.79
CA GLU A 92 -2.29 7.96 -5.03
C GLU A 92 -2.54 6.63 -4.30
N LEU A 93 -1.47 5.89 -3.97
CA LEU A 93 -1.58 4.62 -3.24
C LEU A 93 -2.11 4.83 -1.82
N TRP A 94 -1.81 5.98 -1.24
CA TRP A 94 -1.97 6.25 0.18
C TRP A 94 -3.30 6.94 0.54
N LEU A 95 -4.12 7.28 -0.46
CA LEU A 95 -5.43 7.97 -0.41
C LEU A 95 -5.47 9.34 0.29
N LEU A 96 -4.49 9.69 1.12
CA LEU A 96 -4.49 10.88 1.98
C LEU A 96 -4.62 12.20 1.19
N LEU A 97 -4.00 12.27 0.00
CA LEU A 97 -3.94 13.49 -0.81
C LEU A 97 -5.20 13.71 -1.67
N SER A 98 -5.97 12.66 -1.91
CA SER A 98 -7.20 12.69 -2.72
C SER A 98 -8.47 12.49 -1.89
N TYR A 99 -8.37 12.41 -0.56
CA TYR A 99 -9.50 12.12 0.30
C TYR A 99 -10.36 13.37 0.56
N SER A 100 -11.60 13.34 0.06
CA SER A 100 -12.63 14.33 0.37
C SER A 100 -13.99 13.66 0.63
N LEU A 101 -14.71 14.26 1.57
CA LEU A 101 -16.06 13.89 2.02
C LEU A 101 -17.17 14.71 1.36
N ASP A 102 -16.84 15.61 0.41
CA ASP A 102 -17.82 16.54 -0.17
C ASP A 102 -19.03 15.81 -0.78
N GLY A 103 -20.19 15.95 -0.13
CA GLY A 103 -21.46 15.36 -0.57
C GLY A 103 -21.55 13.84 -0.49
N LYS A 104 -20.61 13.16 0.19
CA LYS A 104 -20.59 11.69 0.29
C LYS A 104 -21.09 11.19 1.63
N ASP A 105 -21.64 9.97 1.63
CA ASP A 105 -21.98 9.25 2.84
C ASP A 105 -20.72 8.90 3.65
N GLU A 106 -20.71 9.28 4.93
CA GLU A 106 -19.55 9.17 5.83
C GLU A 106 -19.09 7.71 5.97
N PHE A 107 -20.04 6.81 6.25
CA PHE A 107 -19.77 5.39 6.48
C PHE A 107 -19.21 4.70 5.23
N ASN A 108 -19.88 4.86 4.08
CA ASN A 108 -19.42 4.29 2.83
C ASN A 108 -18.06 4.86 2.40
N SER A 109 -17.81 6.14 2.66
CA SER A 109 -16.53 6.77 2.35
C SER A 109 -15.39 6.16 3.15
N LEU A 110 -15.58 5.93 4.45
CA LEU A 110 -14.59 5.27 5.29
C LEU A 110 -14.37 3.81 4.87
N PHE A 111 -15.44 3.03 4.74
CA PHE A 111 -15.37 1.62 4.38
C PHE A 111 -14.63 1.39 3.06
N ASN A 112 -14.95 2.17 2.03
CA ASN A 112 -14.29 2.07 0.73
C ASN A 112 -12.82 2.50 0.80
N ALA A 113 -12.49 3.55 1.57
CA ALA A 113 -11.12 4.00 1.73
C ALA A 113 -10.23 2.94 2.39
N GLN A 114 -10.69 2.32 3.49
CA GLN A 114 -9.95 1.24 4.15
C GLN A 114 -9.64 0.07 3.19
N ARG A 115 -10.67 -0.36 2.44
CA ARG A 115 -10.52 -1.43 1.44
C ARG A 115 -9.54 -1.06 0.34
N ASN A 116 -9.62 0.18 -0.15
CA ASN A 116 -8.76 0.68 -1.23
C ASN A 116 -7.30 0.78 -0.78
N ILE A 117 -7.00 1.28 0.42
CA ILE A 117 -5.63 1.32 0.97
C ILE A 117 -5.01 -0.09 0.95
N LYS A 118 -5.71 -1.05 1.55
CA LYS A 118 -5.22 -2.44 1.60
C LYS A 118 -5.04 -3.03 0.20
N SER A 119 -6.05 -2.85 -0.67
CA SER A 119 -6.00 -3.37 -2.04
C SER A 119 -4.86 -2.75 -2.86
N ASN A 120 -4.57 -1.47 -2.69
CA ASN A 120 -3.51 -0.76 -3.40
C ASN A 120 -2.13 -1.28 -2.99
N ILE A 121 -1.91 -1.48 -1.69
CA ILE A 121 -0.67 -2.05 -1.16
C ILE A 121 -0.51 -3.50 -1.63
N ASP A 122 -1.56 -4.33 -1.49
CA ASP A 122 -1.54 -5.73 -1.92
C ASP A 122 -1.24 -5.86 -3.44
N ASN A 123 -1.84 -5.01 -4.27
CA ASN A 123 -1.57 -4.99 -5.71
C ASN A 123 -0.13 -4.55 -6.02
N SER A 124 0.40 -3.59 -5.27
CA SER A 124 1.77 -3.12 -5.44
C SER A 124 2.79 -4.22 -5.11
N ILE A 125 2.59 -4.93 -4.00
CA ILE A 125 3.44 -6.08 -3.63
C ILE A 125 3.31 -7.19 -4.69
N ARG A 126 2.12 -7.46 -5.21
CA ARG A 126 1.87 -8.47 -6.25
C ARG A 126 2.62 -8.20 -7.55
N GLU A 127 2.74 -6.94 -7.94
CA GLU A 127 3.57 -6.55 -9.09
C GLU A 127 5.06 -6.73 -8.80
N LEU A 128 5.51 -6.39 -7.59
CA LEU A 128 6.90 -6.61 -7.16
C LEU A 128 7.25 -8.09 -7.08
N LEU A 129 6.33 -8.97 -6.68
CA LEU A 129 6.50 -10.43 -6.77
C LEU A 129 6.72 -10.89 -8.22
N GLY A 130 6.23 -10.14 -9.20
CA GLY A 130 6.45 -10.40 -10.61
C GLY A 130 7.92 -10.56 -11.00
N TYR A 131 8.84 -9.83 -10.35
CA TYR A 131 10.26 -9.89 -10.70
C TYR A 131 10.87 -11.28 -10.43
N SER A 132 10.53 -11.94 -9.31
CA SER A 132 10.95 -13.32 -9.09
C SER A 132 10.22 -14.30 -10.02
N GLY A 133 8.95 -14.02 -10.33
CA GLY A 133 8.17 -14.75 -11.33
C GLY A 133 8.84 -14.74 -12.70
N LYS A 134 9.37 -13.60 -13.13
CA LYS A 134 10.12 -13.46 -14.38
C LYS A 134 11.33 -14.39 -14.41
N ILE A 135 12.18 -14.35 -13.37
CA ILE A 135 13.36 -15.23 -13.26
C ILE A 135 12.94 -16.70 -13.33
N LEU A 136 11.91 -17.09 -12.58
CA LEU A 136 11.43 -18.47 -12.58
C LEU A 136 10.94 -18.93 -13.97
N ILE A 137 10.33 -18.04 -14.74
CA ILE A 137 9.86 -18.34 -16.09
C ILE A 137 11.03 -18.40 -17.08
N ASP A 138 11.96 -17.45 -17.01
CA ASP A 138 13.11 -17.35 -17.92
C ASP A 138 14.02 -18.59 -17.81
N TYR A 139 14.11 -19.20 -16.62
CA TYR A 139 14.85 -20.44 -16.38
C TYR A 139 13.99 -21.73 -16.43
N GLY A 140 12.75 -21.64 -16.91
CA GLY A 140 11.89 -22.80 -17.16
C GLY A 140 11.35 -23.51 -15.90
N TYR A 141 11.40 -22.86 -14.73
CA TYR A 141 10.79 -23.38 -13.50
C TYR A 141 9.28 -23.15 -13.44
N LYS A 142 8.80 -22.12 -14.14
CA LYS A 142 7.37 -21.77 -14.26
C LYS A 142 7.05 -21.42 -15.71
N ASP A 143 5.75 -21.34 -16.00
CA ASP A 143 5.25 -20.97 -17.32
C ASP A 143 4.03 -20.03 -17.19
N TYR A 144 3.35 -19.79 -18.32
CA TYR A 144 2.11 -19.02 -18.39
C TYR A 144 0.88 -19.89 -18.70
N SER A 145 0.93 -21.17 -18.33
CA SER A 145 -0.21 -22.08 -18.52
C SER A 145 -1.44 -21.58 -17.75
N LYS A 146 -2.61 -22.13 -18.08
CA LYS A 146 -3.88 -21.75 -17.45
C LYS A 146 -3.83 -21.90 -15.92
N ASP A 147 -3.15 -22.94 -15.44
CA ASP A 147 -3.02 -23.26 -14.01
C ASP A 147 -1.85 -22.52 -13.35
N SER A 148 -1.04 -21.79 -14.11
CA SER A 148 0.08 -21.00 -13.59
C SER A 148 -0.40 -19.86 -12.70
N SER A 149 0.31 -19.69 -11.59
CA SER A 149 0.17 -18.52 -10.70
C SER A 149 0.58 -17.20 -11.35
N TRP A 150 1.17 -17.23 -12.55
CA TRP A 150 1.67 -16.05 -13.26
C TRP A 150 0.84 -15.72 -14.50
N GLU A 151 0.61 -14.42 -14.70
CA GLU A 151 -0.10 -13.87 -15.85
C GLU A 151 0.82 -12.95 -16.66
N LYS A 152 0.85 -13.12 -17.98
CA LYS A 152 1.52 -12.15 -18.87
C LYS A 152 0.81 -10.81 -18.83
N GLN A 153 1.57 -9.73 -18.79
CA GLN A 153 1.03 -8.38 -18.87
C GLN A 153 1.24 -7.83 -20.29
N TYR A 154 0.23 -7.15 -20.85
CA TYR A 154 0.22 -6.71 -22.26
C TYR A 154 1.38 -5.76 -22.64
N LYS A 155 1.98 -5.06 -21.66
CA LYS A 155 3.06 -4.06 -21.88
C LYS A 155 4.21 -4.18 -20.87
N SER A 156 4.35 -5.32 -20.21
CA SER A 156 5.40 -5.53 -19.22
C SER A 156 5.94 -6.94 -19.34
N ASP A 157 7.27 -7.05 -19.34
CA ASP A 157 7.97 -8.34 -19.27
C ASP A 157 7.92 -8.94 -17.86
N VAL A 158 7.48 -8.15 -16.87
CA VAL A 158 7.27 -8.59 -15.50
C VAL A 158 5.85 -9.17 -15.38
N PRO A 159 5.70 -10.46 -15.09
CA PRO A 159 4.40 -11.09 -14.92
C PRO A 159 3.70 -10.61 -13.64
N ARG A 160 2.38 -10.78 -13.58
CA ARG A 160 1.60 -10.53 -12.36
C ARG A 160 1.24 -11.85 -11.69
N TYR A 161 1.39 -11.93 -10.37
CA TYR A 161 0.89 -13.06 -9.61
C TYR A 161 -0.65 -13.03 -9.53
N LYS A 162 -1.35 -14.14 -9.80
CA LYS A 162 -2.82 -14.19 -9.90
C LYS A 162 -3.54 -14.47 -8.59
N TYR A 163 -2.96 -15.28 -7.72
CA TYR A 163 -3.67 -15.82 -6.56
C TYR A 163 -3.55 -14.95 -5.30
N GLY A 164 -4.26 -15.31 -4.25
CA GLY A 164 -4.00 -14.78 -2.91
C GLY A 164 -2.56 -15.09 -2.48
N PHE A 165 -1.96 -14.16 -1.75
CA PHE A 165 -0.65 -14.35 -1.12
C PHE A 165 -0.70 -13.81 0.31
N SER A 166 0.21 -14.29 1.14
CA SER A 166 0.43 -13.77 2.48
C SER A 166 1.71 -12.96 2.53
N VAL A 167 1.63 -11.80 3.18
CA VAL A 167 2.80 -11.03 3.62
C VAL A 167 3.24 -11.49 5.01
N SER A 168 4.39 -11.00 5.47
CA SER A 168 4.80 -11.23 6.86
C SER A 168 3.78 -10.62 7.84
N ALA A 169 3.69 -11.18 9.05
CA ALA A 169 2.83 -10.64 10.11
C ALA A 169 3.14 -9.15 10.35
N LYS A 170 4.43 -8.80 10.37
CA LYS A 170 4.89 -7.43 10.57
C LYS A 170 4.40 -6.47 9.48
N VAL A 171 4.44 -6.85 8.20
CA VAL A 171 3.86 -6.02 7.12
C VAL A 171 2.36 -5.80 7.35
N ASN A 172 1.61 -6.85 7.71
CA ASN A 172 0.18 -6.71 8.02
C ASN A 172 -0.09 -5.80 9.22
N ASP A 173 0.72 -5.90 10.26
CA ASP A 173 0.60 -5.08 11.48
C ASP A 173 0.82 -3.60 11.15
N GLU A 174 1.87 -3.28 10.37
CA GLU A 174 2.16 -1.90 9.97
C GLU A 174 1.07 -1.32 9.03
N ILE A 175 0.52 -2.12 8.12
CA ILE A 175 -0.63 -1.73 7.27
C ILE A 175 -1.87 -1.46 8.13
N THR A 176 -2.13 -2.33 9.11
CA THR A 176 -3.27 -2.18 10.03
C THR A 176 -3.12 -0.91 10.87
N ALA A 177 -1.91 -0.62 11.36
CA ALA A 177 -1.62 0.61 12.08
C ALA A 177 -1.87 1.86 11.22
N TYR A 178 -1.48 1.84 9.93
CA TYR A 178 -1.80 2.92 8.99
C TYR A 178 -3.30 3.11 8.79
N ILE A 179 -4.04 2.01 8.59
CA ILE A 179 -5.50 2.04 8.45
C ILE A 179 -6.16 2.63 9.70
N ASN A 180 -5.69 2.27 10.89
CA ASN A 180 -6.22 2.82 12.15
C ASN A 180 -5.95 4.32 12.30
N LEU A 181 -4.78 4.81 11.86
CA LEU A 181 -4.50 6.25 11.79
C LEU A 181 -5.44 6.95 10.80
N PHE A 182 -5.70 6.32 9.64
CA PHE A 182 -6.64 6.85 8.66
C PHE A 182 -8.08 6.93 9.19
N VAL A 183 -8.52 5.95 10.00
CA VAL A 183 -9.83 5.99 10.67
C VAL A 183 -9.93 7.21 11.58
N GLN A 184 -8.93 7.42 12.43
CA GLN A 184 -8.89 8.60 13.31
C GLN A 184 -8.87 9.90 12.49
N PHE A 185 -8.11 9.93 11.40
CA PHE A 185 -8.08 11.07 10.49
C PHE A 185 -9.47 11.37 9.91
N HIS A 186 -10.18 10.34 9.45
CA HIS A 186 -11.54 10.47 8.94
C HIS A 186 -12.51 11.01 10.00
N GLU A 187 -12.47 10.48 11.22
CA GLU A 187 -13.35 10.92 12.31
C GLU A 187 -13.14 12.39 12.65
N ILE A 188 -11.89 12.85 12.73
CA ILE A 188 -11.56 14.25 12.98
C ILE A 188 -11.97 15.13 11.79
N LEU A 189 -11.83 14.64 10.55
CA LEU A 189 -12.25 15.37 9.36
C LEU A 189 -13.78 15.57 9.33
N VAL A 190 -14.54 14.52 9.64
CA VAL A 190 -16.00 14.60 9.80
C VAL A 190 -16.37 15.62 10.86
N LYS A 191 -15.71 15.59 12.02
CA LYS A 191 -15.93 16.57 13.09
C LYS A 191 -15.64 17.99 12.62
N LEU A 192 -14.52 18.23 11.94
CA LEU A 192 -14.14 19.53 11.41
C LEU A 192 -15.22 20.09 10.46
N ILE A 193 -15.69 19.27 9.52
CA ILE A 193 -16.74 19.66 8.55
C ILE A 193 -18.02 20.04 9.29
N LYS A 194 -18.46 19.22 10.25
CA LYS A 194 -19.66 19.50 11.06
C LYS A 194 -19.52 20.79 11.87
N THR A 195 -18.37 21.02 12.51
CA THR A 195 -18.11 22.23 13.30
C THR A 195 -18.04 23.49 12.41
N LYS A 196 -17.46 23.40 11.21
CA LYS A 196 -17.46 24.52 10.24
C LYS A 196 -18.88 24.89 9.83
N LYS A 197 -19.72 23.90 9.52
CA LYS A 197 -21.14 24.13 9.21
C LYS A 197 -21.90 24.76 10.38
N GLN A 198 -21.71 24.27 11.60
CA GLN A 198 -22.33 24.85 12.81
C GLN A 198 -21.92 26.31 13.04
N LYS A 199 -20.66 26.67 12.75
CA LYS A 199 -20.19 28.05 12.81
C LYS A 199 -20.94 28.93 11.80
N GLU A 200 -21.06 28.48 10.56
CA GLU A 200 -21.80 29.22 9.52
C GLU A 200 -23.28 29.42 9.90
N GLU A 201 -23.93 28.39 10.45
CA GLU A 201 -25.31 28.46 10.94
C GLU A 201 -25.46 29.46 12.11
N GLN A 202 -24.51 29.46 13.06
CA GLN A 202 -24.53 30.39 14.20
C GLN A 202 -24.23 31.83 13.77
N GLU A 203 -23.34 32.04 12.78
CA GLU A 203 -23.08 33.35 12.20
C GLU A 203 -24.34 33.92 11.51
N ALA A 204 -25.06 33.09 10.76
CA ALA A 204 -26.31 33.48 10.13
C ALA A 204 -27.39 33.85 11.17
N LEU A 205 -27.50 33.07 12.26
CA LEU A 205 -28.45 33.34 13.34
C LEU A 205 -28.13 34.65 14.07
N ASN A 206 -26.85 34.90 14.37
CA ASN A 206 -26.41 36.14 15.00
C ASN A 206 -26.72 37.37 14.13
N LEU A 207 -26.56 37.26 12.80
CA LEU A 207 -26.93 38.33 11.86
C LEU A 207 -28.44 38.57 11.84
N TRP A 208 -29.25 37.50 11.91
CA TRP A 208 -30.70 37.61 12.00
C TRP A 208 -31.16 38.29 13.29
N GLU A 209 -30.56 37.96 14.44
CA GLU A 209 -30.89 38.57 15.73
C GLU A 209 -30.50 40.06 15.83
N GLN A 210 -29.57 40.51 14.99
CA GLN A 210 -29.14 41.91 14.91
C GLN A 210 -30.00 42.78 13.97
N ALA A 211 -30.81 42.16 13.10
CA ALA A 211 -31.66 42.83 12.11
C ALA A 211 -33.01 43.25 12.70
#